data_AF-A0A965KKW2-F1
#
_entry.id   AF-A0A965KKW2-F1
#
_cell.length_a   1.000
_cell.length_b   1.000
_cell.length_c   1.000
_cell.angle_alpha   90.00
_cell.angle_beta   90.00
_cell.angle_gamma   90.00
#
_symmetry.space_group_name_H-M   'P 1'
#
loop_
_entity.id
_entity.type
_entity.pdbx_description
1 polymer ?
#
loop_
_entity_poly.entity_id
_entity_poly.type
_entity_poly.pdbx_seq_one_letter_code
_entity_poly.pdbx_strand_id
1 'polypeptide(L)'
;LLVHAALKSLTPAQRAVLVLTYEEGYALKEIARSLQMPMGTAASHLARGRLAVASFIQGTKEISAPLNKNRPELTVEDIEDAELVEEKGGDQ
;
A
#
# COMPACT_ATOMS: atom_id res chain seq x y z
N LEU A 1 19.98 16.46 3.08
CA LEU A 1 19.19 16.09 4.28
C LEU A 1 18.92 14.59 4.28
N LEU A 2 18.96 13.93 5.44
CA LEU A 2 18.80 12.47 5.58
C LEU A 2 17.45 11.96 5.01
N VAL A 3 16.37 12.70 5.23
CA VAL A 3 15.03 12.40 4.67
C VAL A 3 15.04 12.35 3.14
N HIS A 4 15.77 13.25 2.48
CA HIS A 4 15.86 13.25 1.01
C HIS A 4 16.60 12.01 0.49
N ALA A 5 17.59 11.51 1.24
CA ALA A 5 18.28 10.27 0.88
C ALA A 5 17.35 9.04 1.04
N ALA A 6 16.57 9.00 2.13
CA ALA A 6 15.58 7.96 2.36
C ALA A 6 14.49 7.93 1.26
N LEU A 7 13.98 9.09 0.84
CA LEU A 7 13.01 9.16 -0.26
C LEU A 7 13.60 8.75 -1.61
N LYS A 8 14.91 9.00 -1.84
CA LYS A 8 15.63 8.57 -3.04
C LYS A 8 15.83 7.05 -3.11
N SER A 9 15.86 6.33 -1.98
CA SER A 9 15.97 4.86 -1.98
C SER A 9 14.67 4.14 -2.31
N LEU A 10 13.55 4.86 -2.44
CA LEU A 10 12.24 4.27 -2.73
C LEU A 10 12.02 4.06 -4.24
N THR A 11 11.17 3.08 -4.57
CA THR A 11 10.65 2.97 -5.94
C THR A 11 9.81 4.20 -6.29
N PRO A 12 9.67 4.55 -7.60
CA PRO A 12 8.88 5.70 -8.01
C PRO A 12 7.45 5.67 -7.46
N ALA A 13 6.79 4.50 -7.49
CA ALA A 13 5.44 4.33 -6.97
C ALA A 13 5.35 4.54 -5.44
N GLN A 14 6.28 3.99 -4.67
CA GLN A 14 6.33 4.20 -3.21
C GLN A 14 6.52 5.69 -2.88
N ARG A 15 7.47 6.36 -3.57
CA ARG A 15 7.74 7.78 -3.36
C ARG A 15 6.54 8.65 -3.74
N ALA A 16 5.91 8.40 -4.88
CA ALA A 16 4.75 9.15 -5.33
C ALA A 16 3.60 9.07 -4.30
N VAL A 17 3.29 7.86 -3.82
CA VAL A 17 2.24 7.66 -2.80
C VAL A 17 2.57 8.39 -1.49
N LEU A 18 3.83 8.37 -1.05
CA LEU A 18 4.27 9.10 0.14
C LEU A 18 4.12 10.62 -0.02
N VAL A 19 4.59 11.20 -1.13
CA VAL A 19 4.50 12.64 -1.40
C VAL A 19 3.03 13.08 -1.45
N LEU A 20 2.20 12.37 -2.20
CA LEU A 20 0.77 12.69 -2.29
C LEU A 20 0.05 12.58 -0.94
N THR A 21 0.49 11.67 -0.06
CA THR A 21 -0.11 11.51 1.28
C THR A 21 0.32 12.63 2.23
N TYR A 22 1.62 12.89 2.33
CA TYR A 22 2.18 13.72 3.40
C TYR A 22 2.43 15.18 3.01
N GLU A 23 2.75 15.45 1.74
CA GLU A 23 2.98 16.81 1.25
C GLU A 23 1.69 17.41 0.68
N GLU A 24 0.94 16.63 -0.11
CA GLU A 24 -0.29 17.11 -0.77
C GLU A 24 -1.57 16.82 0.03
N GLY A 25 -1.51 15.92 1.03
CA GLY A 25 -2.65 15.60 1.90
C GLY A 25 -3.78 14.79 1.26
N TYR A 26 -3.51 14.09 0.15
CA TYR A 26 -4.54 13.34 -0.58
C TYR A 26 -4.98 12.08 0.19
N ALA A 27 -6.27 11.74 0.09
CA ALA A 27 -6.77 10.48 0.61
C ALA A 27 -6.33 9.30 -0.28
N LEU A 28 -6.20 8.11 0.31
CA LEU A 28 -5.71 6.91 -0.40
C LEU A 28 -6.50 6.56 -1.66
N LYS A 29 -7.81 6.80 -1.66
CA LYS A 29 -8.70 6.61 -2.81
C LYS A 29 -8.37 7.57 -3.95
N GLU A 30 -8.05 8.82 -3.62
CA GLU A 30 -7.66 9.85 -4.59
C GLU A 30 -6.30 9.53 -5.19
N ILE A 31 -5.34 9.13 -4.36
CA ILE A 31 -4.01 8.68 -4.79
C ILE A 31 -4.12 7.51 -5.78
N ALA A 32 -4.92 6.50 -5.46
CA ALA A 32 -5.13 5.34 -6.33
C ALA A 32 -5.69 5.75 -7.70
N ARG A 33 -6.65 6.68 -7.72
CA ARG A 33 -7.22 7.24 -8.95
C ARG A 33 -6.19 8.06 -9.74
N SER A 34 -5.45 8.97 -9.08
CA SER A 34 -4.45 9.84 -9.71
C SER A 34 -3.29 9.05 -10.32
N LEU A 35 -2.86 7.97 -9.66
CA LEU A 35 -1.77 7.11 -10.14
C LEU A 35 -2.25 5.94 -11.01
N GLN A 36 -3.55 5.88 -11.30
CA GLN A 36 -4.18 4.81 -12.11
C GLN A 36 -3.79 3.40 -11.67
N MET A 37 -3.82 3.13 -10.35
CA MET A 37 -3.52 1.81 -9.77
C MET A 37 -4.62 1.36 -8.81
N PRO A 38 -4.76 0.04 -8.56
CA PRO A 38 -5.73 -0.46 -7.58
C PRO A 38 -5.49 0.14 -6.19
N MET A 39 -6.57 0.40 -5.44
CA MET A 39 -6.47 0.98 -4.09
C MET A 39 -5.62 0.11 -3.16
N GLY A 40 -5.75 -1.22 -3.23
CA GLY A 40 -4.92 -2.16 -2.47
C GLY A 40 -3.42 -2.11 -2.84
N THR A 41 -3.13 -1.82 -4.11
CA THR A 41 -1.76 -1.61 -4.60
C THR A 41 -1.18 -0.30 -4.07
N ALA A 42 -1.95 0.79 -4.11
CA ALA A 42 -1.56 2.07 -3.50
C ALA A 42 -1.32 1.92 -1.99
N ALA A 43 -2.22 1.24 -1.26
CA ALA A 43 -2.06 0.92 0.16
C ALA A 43 -0.76 0.16 0.44
N SER A 44 -0.49 -0.88 -0.36
CA SER A 44 0.72 -1.70 -0.25
C SER A 44 2.00 -0.92 -0.60
N HIS A 45 1.94 0.04 -1.51
CA HIS A 45 3.04 0.95 -1.80
C HIS A 45 3.28 1.94 -0.64
N LEU A 46 2.22 2.52 -0.05
CA LEU A 46 2.33 3.39 1.11
C LEU A 46 2.98 2.67 2.28
N ALA A 47 2.48 1.48 2.64
CA ALA A 47 2.99 0.70 3.76
C ALA A 47 4.48 0.35 3.59
N ARG A 48 4.85 -0.16 2.41
CA ARG A 48 6.26 -0.51 2.12
C ARG A 48 7.16 0.71 2.03
N GLY A 49 6.68 1.82 1.48
CA GLY A 49 7.41 3.09 1.45
C GLY A 49 7.70 3.61 2.86
N ARG A 50 6.70 3.61 3.74
CA ARG A 50 6.87 4.01 5.16
C ARG A 50 7.89 3.14 5.87
N LEU A 51 7.81 1.81 5.69
CA LEU A 51 8.77 0.88 6.27
C LEU A 51 10.19 1.16 5.76
N ALA A 52 10.38 1.30 4.45
CA ALA A 52 11.70 1.55 3.87
C ALA A 52 12.32 2.87 4.35
N VAL A 53 11.51 3.94 4.50
CA VAL A 53 11.99 5.22 5.08
C VAL A 53 12.36 5.05 6.55
N ALA A 54 11.52 4.36 7.33
CA ALA A 54 11.80 4.10 8.74
C ALA A 54 13.10 3.29 8.91
N SER A 55 13.26 2.23 8.14
CA SER A 55 14.48 1.41 8.10
C SER A 55 15.72 2.23 7.75
N PHE A 56 15.64 3.09 6.73
CA PHE A 56 16.73 3.98 6.34
C PHE A 56 17.14 4.93 7.47
N ILE A 57 16.17 5.53 8.15
CA ILE A 57 16.42 6.48 9.25
C ILE A 57 17.02 5.78 10.47
N GLN A 58 16.53 4.58 10.78
CA GLN A 58 16.97 3.80 11.94
C GLN A 58 18.32 3.09 11.70
N GLY A 59 18.86 3.14 10.49
CA GLY A 59 20.07 2.40 10.11
C GLY A 59 19.87 0.88 10.08
N THR A 60 18.61 0.42 10.06
CA THR A 60 18.26 -1.00 9.98
C THR A 60 18.09 -1.37 8.51
N LYS A 61 18.83 -2.38 8.04
CA LYS A 61 18.83 -2.75 6.62
C LYS A 61 17.96 -3.98 6.38
N GLU A 62 16.64 -3.87 6.50
CA GLU A 62 15.68 -4.91 6.08
C GLU A 62 14.31 -4.18 5.80
N ILE A 63 13.43 -4.49 4.84
CA ILE A 63 13.11 -5.69 4.05
C ILE A 63 12.50 -5.21 2.70
N SER A 64 12.99 -5.69 1.57
CA SER A 64 12.20 -5.69 0.32
C SER A 64 11.18 -6.82 0.42
N ALA A 65 10.02 -6.57 1.05
CA ALA A 65 8.96 -7.58 1.10
C ALA A 65 8.57 -7.92 -0.35
N PRO A 66 8.77 -9.17 -0.80
CA PRO A 66 8.42 -9.56 -2.15
C PRO A 66 6.92 -9.34 -2.36
N LEU A 67 6.55 -8.75 -3.50
CA LEU A 67 5.18 -8.86 -4.00
C LEU A 67 4.88 -10.35 -4.08
N ASN A 68 3.95 -10.84 -3.27
CA ASN A 68 3.49 -12.21 -3.41
C ASN A 68 2.77 -12.31 -4.77
N LYS A 69 3.52 -12.73 -5.80
CA LYS A 69 2.99 -12.99 -7.16
C LYS A 69 1.99 -14.16 -7.18
N ASN A 70 1.88 -14.91 -6.09
CA ASN A 70 0.93 -16.01 -5.94
C ASN A 70 -0.36 -15.58 -5.21
N ARG A 71 -0.62 -14.28 -5.04
CA ARG A 71 -1.96 -13.85 -4.66
C ARG A 71 -2.87 -14.07 -5.88
N PRO A 72 -3.91 -14.93 -5.80
CA PRO A 72 -4.85 -15.09 -6.90
C PRO A 72 -5.42 -13.72 -7.26
N GLU A 73 -5.45 -13.42 -8.55
CA GLU A 73 -6.11 -12.24 -9.10
C GLU A 73 -7.61 -12.49 -8.96
N LEU A 74 -8.22 -12.01 -7.88
CA LEU A 74 -9.68 -12.07 -7.74
C LEU A 74 -10.30 -11.24 -8.86
N THR A 75 -10.99 -11.89 -9.78
CA THR A 75 -11.79 -11.23 -10.80
C THR A 75 -13.14 -10.84 -10.23
N VAL A 76 -13.89 -9.99 -10.95
CA VAL A 76 -15.25 -9.60 -10.52
C VAL A 76 -16.18 -10.81 -10.47
N GLU A 77 -15.91 -11.82 -11.32
CA GLU A 77 -16.63 -13.09 -11.38
C GLU A 77 -16.41 -13.92 -10.11
N ASP A 78 -15.21 -13.89 -9.51
CA ASP A 78 -14.91 -14.60 -8.25
C ASP A 78 -15.67 -14.05 -7.03
N ILE A 79 -16.23 -12.83 -7.13
CA ILE A 79 -17.03 -12.21 -6.05
C ILE A 79 -18.48 -12.70 -6.09
N GLU A 80 -18.99 -13.10 -7.26
CA GLU A 80 -20.37 -13.54 -7.43
C GLU A 80 -20.64 -14.91 -6.78
N ASP A 81 -19.61 -15.75 -6.68
CA ASP A 81 -19.65 -17.05 -5.98
C ASP A 81 -19.31 -16.96 -4.48
N ALA A 82 -18.96 -15.77 -3.98
CA ALA A 82 -18.67 -15.59 -2.57
C ALA A 82 -19.98 -15.59 -1.77
N GLU A 83 -20.26 -16.68 -1.06
CA GLU A 83 -21.38 -16.72 -0.12
C GLU A 83 -21.25 -15.56 0.88
N LEU A 84 -22.25 -14.69 0.92
CA LEU A 84 -22.43 -13.73 1.99
C LEU A 84 -22.59 -14.53 3.28
N VAL A 85 -21.50 -14.63 4.05
CA VAL A 85 -21.57 -15.12 5.42
C VAL A 85 -22.28 -14.03 6.21
N GLU A 86 -23.60 -14.19 6.37
CA GLU A 86 -24.37 -13.44 7.35
C GLU A 86 -23.66 -13.58 8.70
N GLU A 87 -23.05 -12.50 9.18
CA GLU A 87 -22.60 -12.46 10.57
C GLU A 87 -23.84 -12.71 11.42
N LYS A 88 -23.91 -13.90 12.00
CA LYS A 88 -24.94 -14.24 12.97
C LYS A 88 -24.76 -13.28 14.14
N GLY A 89 -25.59 -12.24 14.17
CA GLY A 89 -25.66 -11.27 15.25
C GLY A 89 -25.59 -11.99 16.58
N GLY A 90 -24.61 -11.59 17.39
CA GLY A 90 -24.44 -12.10 18.73
C GLY A 90 -25.66 -11.75 19.57
N ASP A 91 -26.48 -12.76 19.85
CA ASP A 91 -27.36 -12.75 21.01
C ASP A 91 -26.59 -13.38 22.17
N GLN A 92 -26.07 -12.51 23.03
CA GLN A 92 -26.06 -12.62 24.49
C GLN A 92 -25.52 -11.34 25.14
#